data_AF-A0A259DS24-F1
#
_entry.id   AF-A0A259DS24-F1
#
_cell.length_a   1.000
_cell.length_b   1.000
_cell.length_c   1.000
_cell.angle_alpha   90.00
_cell.angle_beta   90.00
_cell.angle_gamma   90.00
#
_symmetry.space_group_name_H-M   'P 1'
#
loop_
_entity.id
_entity.type
_entity.pdbx_description
1 polymer ?
#
loop_
_entity_poly.entity_id
_entity_poly.type
_entity_poly.pdbx_seq_one_letter_code
_entity_poly.pdbx_strand_id
1 'polypeptide(L)'
;IGDTLAGIRREQRARPTRKKSAILAADLARMIAAAEGQSPRAIRDRAVMALGLAAALRRSELVALKLADLELVGEGLKLTIRHSKTDQEGAGQVIAVPSGKVLKPGARLNEWLSVRGGEAGPLFFRTDAQGMMTKEPMSDRSVARLIQRYAQKVGLDPAAFGAHSLRSGFLTEAAKAGASLPKMQEVSRQKKVEVLLGYVRDAALFENHAGERFL
;
A
#
# COMPACT_ATOMS: atom_id res chain seq x y z
N ILE A 1 40.11 -19.59 -29.98
CA ILE A 1 39.71 -19.93 -28.59
C ILE A 1 39.00 -18.71 -27.99
N GLY A 2 37.79 -18.39 -28.48
CA GLY A 2 37.06 -17.16 -28.12
C GLY A 2 35.55 -17.34 -27.96
N ASP A 3 34.97 -18.41 -28.52
CA ASP A 3 33.52 -18.64 -28.48
C ASP A 3 33.02 -19.37 -27.22
N THR A 4 33.90 -19.97 -26.43
CA THR A 4 33.48 -20.77 -25.27
C THR A 4 33.15 -19.92 -24.03
N LEU A 5 33.58 -18.65 -23.99
CA LEU A 5 33.36 -17.76 -22.84
C LEU A 5 32.08 -16.91 -22.94
N ALA A 6 31.44 -16.85 -24.11
CA ALA A 6 30.18 -16.14 -24.30
C ALA A 6 28.96 -16.91 -23.75
N GLY A 7 29.04 -18.24 -23.69
CA GLY A 7 27.98 -19.11 -23.16
C GLY A 7 27.87 -19.08 -21.63
N ILE A 8 29.00 -19.02 -20.93
CA ILE A 8 29.06 -19.12 -19.46
C ILE A 8 28.64 -17.79 -18.77
N ARG A 9 28.70 -16.66 -19.47
CA ARG A 9 28.24 -15.36 -18.92
C ARG A 9 26.73 -15.13 -18.96
N ARG A 10 25.93 -16.04 -19.55
CA ARG A 10 24.45 -15.93 -19.52
C ARG A 10 23.78 -16.62 -18.33
N GLU A 11 24.49 -17.43 -17.56
CA GLU A 11 23.93 -18.17 -16.41
C GLU A 11 23.87 -17.35 -15.11
N GLN A 12 24.47 -16.15 -15.08
CA GLN A 12 24.38 -15.22 -13.96
C GLN A 12 23.45 -14.03 -14.24
N ARG A 13 22.38 -14.22 -15.03
CA ARG A 13 21.22 -13.33 -14.88
C ARG A 13 20.66 -13.58 -13.49
N ALA A 14 21.10 -12.78 -12.53
CA ALA A 14 20.58 -12.74 -11.18
C ALA A 14 19.07 -12.91 -11.25
N ARG A 15 18.58 -14.06 -10.76
CA ARG A 15 17.16 -14.34 -10.63
C ARG A 15 16.55 -13.09 -10.02
N PRO A 16 15.60 -12.41 -10.70
CA PRO A 16 15.14 -11.11 -10.25
C PRO A 16 14.79 -11.23 -8.77
N THR A 17 15.43 -10.40 -7.94
CA THR A 17 15.21 -10.41 -6.49
C THR A 17 13.72 -10.52 -6.25
N ARG A 18 13.29 -11.50 -5.44
CA ARG A 18 11.87 -11.85 -5.29
C ARG A 18 11.13 -10.59 -4.82
N LYS A 19 10.50 -9.89 -5.77
CA LYS A 19 9.76 -8.67 -5.49
C LYS A 19 8.66 -9.03 -4.50
N LYS A 20 8.42 -8.14 -3.54
CA LYS A 20 7.31 -8.34 -2.60
C LYS A 20 6.01 -8.45 -3.40
N SER A 21 5.19 -9.45 -3.07
CA SER A 21 3.91 -9.69 -3.72
C SER A 21 2.94 -8.54 -3.42
N ALA A 22 2.03 -8.27 -4.35
CA ALA A 22 0.89 -7.38 -4.13
C ALA A 22 -0.06 -7.99 -3.08
N ILE A 23 -0.55 -7.18 -2.13
CA ILE A 23 -1.65 -7.60 -1.26
C ILE A 23 -2.94 -7.16 -1.93
N LEU A 24 -3.77 -8.12 -2.32
CA LEU A 24 -5.09 -7.87 -2.89
C LEU A 24 -6.08 -7.39 -1.82
N ALA A 25 -7.12 -6.68 -2.23
CA ALA A 25 -8.13 -6.11 -1.33
C ALA A 25 -8.82 -7.19 -0.49
N ALA A 26 -9.07 -8.38 -1.06
CA ALA A 26 -9.65 -9.51 -0.35
C ALA A 26 -8.74 -10.02 0.78
N ASP A 27 -7.44 -10.21 0.49
CA ASP A 27 -6.47 -10.64 1.50
C ASP A 27 -6.26 -9.55 2.56
N LEU A 28 -6.20 -8.28 2.15
CA LEU A 28 -6.10 -7.18 3.11
C LEU A 28 -7.33 -7.08 4.01
N ALA A 29 -8.53 -7.35 3.49
CA ALA A 29 -9.75 -7.40 4.30
C ALA A 29 -9.67 -8.51 5.36
N ARG A 30 -9.15 -9.70 5.00
CA ARG A 30 -8.87 -10.78 5.95
C ARG A 30 -7.84 -10.34 7.01
N MET A 31 -6.78 -9.65 6.59
CA MET A 31 -5.75 -9.12 7.51
C MET A 31 -6.31 -8.07 8.48
N ILE A 32 -7.18 -7.17 8.00
CA ILE A 32 -7.89 -6.17 8.82
C ILE A 32 -8.79 -6.87 9.83
N ALA A 33 -9.52 -7.91 9.43
CA ALA A 33 -10.36 -8.70 10.33
C ALA A 33 -9.53 -9.41 11.41
N ALA A 34 -8.35 -9.93 11.07
CA ALA A 34 -7.44 -10.61 12.00
C ALA A 34 -6.74 -9.67 13.01
N ALA A 35 -6.86 -8.35 12.82
CA ALA A 35 -6.49 -7.36 13.83
C ALA A 35 -7.62 -7.21 14.84
N GLU A 36 -7.86 -8.22 15.67
CA GLU A 36 -8.97 -8.28 16.63
C GLU A 36 -8.78 -7.38 17.87
N GLY A 37 -9.87 -7.10 18.58
CA GLY A 37 -9.87 -6.35 19.84
C GLY A 37 -9.88 -4.83 19.71
N GLN A 38 -9.88 -4.12 20.84
CA GLN A 38 -10.01 -2.64 20.89
C GLN A 38 -8.75 -1.94 21.43
N SER A 39 -7.60 -2.63 21.43
CA SER A 39 -6.35 -1.99 21.80
C SER A 39 -6.00 -0.87 20.81
N PRO A 40 -5.30 0.21 21.24
CA PRO A 40 -4.82 1.25 20.34
C PRO A 40 -4.01 0.67 19.16
N ARG A 41 -3.20 -0.36 19.40
CA ARG A 41 -2.49 -1.08 18.33
C ARG A 41 -3.44 -1.69 17.30
N ALA A 42 -4.45 -2.45 17.72
CA ALA A 42 -5.35 -3.13 16.79
C ALA A 42 -6.11 -2.12 15.91
N ILE A 43 -6.65 -1.06 16.53
CA ILE A 43 -7.38 0.00 15.84
C ILE A 43 -6.46 0.74 14.86
N ARG A 44 -5.27 1.15 15.31
CA ARG A 44 -4.25 1.77 14.45
C ARG A 44 -3.91 0.88 13.27
N ASP A 45 -3.66 -0.40 13.50
CA ASP A 45 -3.18 -1.30 12.47
C ASP A 45 -4.21 -1.51 11.36
N ARG A 46 -5.51 -1.57 11.70
CA ARG A 46 -6.61 -1.58 10.71
C ARG A 46 -6.59 -0.31 9.86
N ALA A 47 -6.46 0.86 10.48
CA ALA A 47 -6.41 2.13 9.79
C ALA A 47 -5.19 2.24 8.86
N VAL A 48 -4.00 1.83 9.33
CA VAL A 48 -2.74 1.81 8.55
C VAL A 48 -2.87 0.91 7.32
N MET A 49 -3.41 -0.29 7.48
CA MET A 49 -3.62 -1.23 6.36
C MET A 49 -4.61 -0.66 5.34
N ALA A 50 -5.80 -0.26 5.78
CA ALA A 50 -6.85 0.25 4.91
C ALA A 50 -6.38 1.50 4.15
N LEU A 51 -5.81 2.48 4.86
CA LEU A 51 -5.32 3.72 4.26
C LEU A 51 -4.15 3.48 3.30
N GLY A 52 -3.19 2.65 3.70
CA GLY A 52 -1.99 2.43 2.89
C GLY A 52 -2.28 1.80 1.52
N LEU A 53 -3.27 0.91 1.41
CA LEU A 53 -3.74 0.42 0.11
C LEU A 53 -4.59 1.48 -0.58
N ALA A 54 -5.62 2.01 0.07
CA ALA A 54 -6.61 2.89 -0.58
C ALA A 54 -6.00 4.18 -1.15
N ALA A 55 -4.94 4.70 -0.52
CA ALA A 55 -4.20 5.89 -0.95
C ALA A 55 -2.90 5.57 -1.73
N ALA A 56 -2.65 4.29 -2.02
CA ALA A 56 -1.45 3.79 -2.70
C ALA A 56 -0.13 4.34 -2.12
N LEU A 57 -0.07 4.57 -0.80
CA LEU A 57 1.02 5.31 -0.17
C LEU A 57 2.34 4.54 -0.21
N ARG A 58 3.44 5.26 -0.38
CA ARG A 58 4.76 4.72 -0.02
C ARG A 58 4.84 4.64 1.50
N ARG A 59 5.64 3.70 2.00
CA ARG A 59 5.87 3.51 3.44
C ARG A 59 6.28 4.80 4.16
N SER A 60 7.22 5.53 3.57
CA SER A 60 7.72 6.81 4.10
C SER A 60 6.67 7.92 4.07
N GLU A 61 5.78 7.92 3.07
CA GLU A 61 4.66 8.86 3.00
C GLU A 61 3.65 8.56 4.12
N LEU A 62 3.30 7.29 4.30
CA LEU A 62 2.35 6.84 5.31
C LEU A 62 2.77 7.21 6.74
N VAL A 63 4.05 7.06 7.09
CA VAL A 63 4.54 7.41 8.42
C VAL A 63 4.82 8.90 8.60
N ALA A 64 4.93 9.66 7.49
CA ALA A 64 5.16 11.10 7.53
C ALA A 64 3.86 11.93 7.62
N LEU A 65 2.69 11.30 7.42
CA LEU A 65 1.39 11.94 7.56
C LEU A 65 1.21 12.53 8.97
N LYS A 66 0.69 13.75 9.01
CA LYS A 66 0.25 14.45 10.22
C LYS A 66 -1.27 14.52 10.24
N LEU A 67 -1.84 14.79 11.42
CA LEU A 67 -3.27 15.02 11.55
C LEU A 67 -3.76 16.15 10.62
N ALA A 68 -2.99 17.23 10.48
CA ALA A 68 -3.31 18.36 9.61
C ALA A 68 -3.30 18.02 8.10
N ASP A 69 -2.78 16.87 7.71
CA ASP A 69 -2.77 16.42 6.31
C ASP A 69 -4.08 15.72 5.91
N LEU A 70 -5.00 15.51 6.85
CA LEU A 70 -6.23 14.75 6.67
C LEU A 70 -7.46 15.66 6.71
N GLU A 71 -8.31 15.51 5.70
CA GLU A 71 -9.65 16.09 5.67
C GLU A 71 -10.67 14.97 5.41
N LEU A 72 -11.57 14.72 6.36
CA LEU A 72 -12.68 13.78 6.18
C LEU A 72 -13.85 14.51 5.53
N VAL A 73 -14.43 13.91 4.50
CA VAL A 73 -15.54 14.47 3.72
C VAL A 73 -16.65 13.43 3.56
N GLY A 74 -17.87 13.84 3.17
CA GLY A 74 -18.99 12.90 3.06
C GLY A 74 -18.72 11.70 2.12
N GLU A 75 -17.96 11.92 1.05
CA GLU A 75 -17.63 10.89 0.06
C GLU A 75 -16.44 9.99 0.48
N GLY A 76 -15.68 10.36 1.51
CA GLY A 76 -14.45 9.69 1.91
C GLY A 76 -13.48 10.60 2.65
N LEU A 77 -12.26 10.70 2.14
CA LEU A 77 -11.24 11.57 2.72
C LEU A 77 -10.30 12.14 1.66
N LYS A 78 -9.72 13.29 1.96
CA LYS A 78 -8.60 13.87 1.22
C LYS A 78 -7.34 13.77 2.08
N LEU A 79 -6.23 13.42 1.43
CA LEU A 79 -4.90 13.43 2.05
C LEU A 79 -3.98 14.37 1.30
N THR A 80 -3.32 15.25 2.05
CA THR A 80 -2.25 16.12 1.54
C THR A 80 -0.90 15.44 1.73
N ILE A 81 -0.28 15.00 0.64
CA ILE A 81 1.05 14.40 0.64
C ILE A 81 2.08 15.52 0.51
N ARG A 82 2.57 16.05 1.63
CA ARG A 82 3.52 17.19 1.69
C ARG A 82 4.86 16.94 1.01
N HIS A 83 5.35 15.70 1.05
CA HIS A 83 6.62 15.33 0.45
C HIS A 83 6.50 13.94 -0.15
N SER A 84 6.74 13.82 -1.45
CA SER A 84 7.05 12.55 -2.06
C SER A 84 8.52 12.56 -2.50
N LYS A 85 9.19 11.40 -2.55
CA LYS A 85 10.54 11.26 -3.16
C LYS A 85 10.62 11.82 -4.59
N THR A 86 9.48 12.13 -5.18
CA THR A 86 9.27 12.59 -6.55
C THR A 86 8.81 14.06 -6.63
N ASP A 87 8.58 14.72 -5.50
CA ASP A 87 8.18 16.13 -5.38
C ASP A 87 9.33 16.90 -4.71
N GLN A 88 10.26 17.38 -5.54
CA GLN A 88 11.44 18.13 -5.09
C GLN A 88 11.13 19.61 -4.81
N GLU A 89 10.00 20.12 -5.32
CA GLU A 89 9.57 21.51 -5.19
C GLU A 89 8.58 21.72 -4.03
N GLY A 90 8.04 20.64 -3.44
CA GLY A 90 7.22 20.70 -2.23
C GLY A 90 5.82 21.26 -2.47
N ALA A 91 5.32 21.19 -3.71
CA ALA A 91 3.95 21.62 -4.03
C ALA A 91 2.90 20.82 -3.25
N GLY A 92 3.26 19.60 -2.83
CA GLY A 92 2.34 18.67 -2.22
C GLY A 92 1.31 18.16 -3.22
N GLN A 93 0.71 17.01 -2.93
CA GLN A 93 -0.36 16.48 -3.76
C GLN A 93 -1.54 16.07 -2.89
N VAL A 94 -2.73 16.55 -3.25
CA VAL A 94 -3.97 16.11 -2.63
C VAL A 94 -4.47 14.89 -3.37
N ILE A 95 -4.74 13.81 -2.63
CA ILE A 95 -5.41 12.62 -3.15
C ILE A 95 -6.77 12.45 -2.50
N ALA A 96 -7.77 12.07 -3.29
CA ALA A 96 -9.06 11.64 -2.78
C ALA A 96 -9.06 10.12 -2.57
N VAL A 97 -9.59 9.68 -1.43
CA VAL A 97 -9.77 8.27 -1.08
C VAL A 97 -11.25 8.07 -0.77
N PRO A 98 -12.01 7.39 -1.65
CA PRO A 98 -13.41 7.10 -1.40
C PRO A 98 -13.60 6.26 -0.15
N SER A 99 -14.73 6.42 0.54
CA SER A 99 -15.07 5.65 1.74
C SER A 99 -14.97 4.13 1.51
N GLY A 100 -15.40 3.65 0.34
CA GLY A 100 -15.35 2.24 -0.06
C GLY A 100 -16.23 1.32 0.80
N LYS A 101 -16.54 0.12 0.29
CA LYS A 101 -17.39 -0.86 1.00
C LYS A 101 -16.59 -1.96 1.70
N VAL A 102 -15.46 -2.36 1.12
CA VAL A 102 -14.65 -3.50 1.58
C VAL A 102 -13.69 -3.09 2.69
N LEU A 103 -12.76 -2.17 2.42
CA LEU A 103 -11.70 -1.80 3.36
C LEU A 103 -12.12 -0.66 4.32
N LYS A 104 -13.13 0.13 3.93
CA LYS A 104 -13.70 1.24 4.70
C LYS A 104 -12.64 2.20 5.31
N PRO A 105 -11.64 2.70 4.56
CA PRO A 105 -10.55 3.53 5.09
C PRO A 105 -11.00 4.70 5.97
N GLY A 106 -12.03 5.45 5.57
CA GLY A 106 -12.56 6.57 6.38
C GLY A 106 -13.10 6.13 7.74
N ALA A 107 -13.88 5.04 7.79
CA ALA A 107 -14.40 4.51 9.04
C ALA A 107 -13.28 4.01 9.97
N ARG A 108 -12.30 3.28 9.42
CA ARG A 108 -11.14 2.81 10.21
C ARG A 108 -10.30 3.95 10.73
N LEU A 109 -10.16 5.02 9.94
CA LEU A 109 -9.45 6.21 10.37
C LEU A 109 -10.20 6.95 11.47
N ASN A 110 -11.53 7.06 11.39
CA ASN A 110 -12.36 7.63 12.46
C ASN A 110 -12.23 6.86 13.78
N GLU A 111 -12.26 5.53 13.74
CA GLU A 111 -11.99 4.68 14.92
C GLU A 111 -10.61 5.01 15.51
N TRP A 112 -9.58 5.14 14.68
CA TRP A 112 -8.25 5.50 15.13
C TRP A 112 -8.16 6.90 15.72
N LEU A 113 -8.79 7.89 15.10
CA LEU A 113 -8.81 9.28 15.60
C LEU A 113 -9.48 9.40 16.96
N SER A 114 -10.46 8.55 17.25
CA SER A 114 -11.14 8.48 18.56
C SER A 114 -10.20 8.02 19.69
N VAL A 115 -9.17 7.24 19.36
CA VAL A 115 -8.14 6.77 20.33
C VAL A 115 -6.91 7.66 20.32
N ARG A 116 -6.51 8.15 19.14
CA ARG A 116 -5.34 9.00 18.93
C ARG A 116 -5.54 10.43 19.47
N GLY A 117 -6.79 10.90 19.56
CA GLY A 117 -7.15 12.23 20.04
C GLY A 117 -6.93 13.34 19.02
N GLY A 118 -7.23 14.58 19.39
CA GLY A 118 -7.22 15.75 18.50
C GLY A 118 -5.92 16.57 18.47
N GLU A 119 -4.91 16.24 19.29
CA GLU A 119 -3.69 17.06 19.41
C GLU A 119 -2.91 17.15 18.08
N ALA A 120 -2.25 18.26 17.79
CA ALA A 120 -1.41 18.34 16.59
C ALA A 120 -0.26 17.31 16.64
N GLY A 121 0.12 16.74 15.49
CA GLY A 121 1.26 15.82 15.42
C GLY A 121 1.13 14.74 14.35
N PRO A 122 1.94 13.66 14.45
CA PRO A 122 1.86 12.50 13.58
C PRO A 122 0.44 11.93 13.52
N LEU A 123 0.06 11.40 12.37
CA LEU A 123 -1.20 10.68 12.21
C LEU A 123 -1.13 9.31 12.89
N PHE A 124 -0.01 8.60 12.72
CA PHE A 124 0.20 7.28 13.31
C PHE A 124 1.36 7.30 14.30
N PHE A 125 1.07 6.87 15.52
CA PHE A 125 2.04 6.72 16.60
C PHE A 125 2.52 5.28 16.72
N ARG A 126 3.73 5.14 17.27
CA ARG A 126 4.26 3.85 17.71
C ARG A 126 3.42 3.33 18.89
N THR A 127 3.43 2.02 19.03
CA THR A 127 2.84 1.34 20.20
C THR A 127 3.93 0.56 20.91
N ASP A 128 3.85 0.51 22.24
CA ASP A 128 4.74 -0.32 23.08
C ASP A 128 4.44 -1.82 22.92
N ALA A 129 4.96 -2.69 23.80
CA ALA A 129 4.73 -4.13 23.76
C ALA A 129 3.30 -4.53 24.21
N GLN A 130 2.72 -3.76 25.12
CA GLN A 130 1.37 -3.92 25.68
C GLN A 130 0.28 -3.50 24.68
N GLY A 131 0.65 -2.77 23.63
CA GLY A 131 -0.27 -2.30 22.60
C GLY A 131 -0.84 -0.91 22.87
N MET A 132 -0.25 -0.19 23.82
CA MET A 132 -0.61 1.18 24.15
C MET A 132 0.12 2.15 23.22
N MET A 133 -0.54 3.28 22.94
CA MET A 133 0.02 4.34 22.12
C MET A 133 1.12 5.08 22.88
N THR A 134 2.26 5.33 22.22
CA THR A 134 3.32 6.19 22.76
C THR A 134 3.26 7.57 22.12
N LYS A 135 4.06 8.53 22.62
CA LYS A 135 4.18 9.88 22.02
C LYS A 135 5.02 9.92 20.75
N GLU A 136 5.61 8.80 20.38
CA GLU A 136 6.60 8.71 19.32
C GLU A 136 5.97 8.37 17.97
N PRO A 137 6.42 8.97 16.85
CA PRO A 137 5.92 8.62 15.52
C PRO A 137 6.12 7.13 15.20
N MET A 138 5.20 6.57 14.41
CA MET A 138 5.36 5.23 13.86
C MET A 138 6.55 5.20 12.89
N SER A 139 7.38 4.16 12.96
CA SER A 139 8.52 4.01 12.06
C SER A 139 8.16 3.27 10.77
N ASP A 140 8.89 3.55 9.71
CA ASP A 140 8.87 2.80 8.45
C ASP A 140 8.94 1.28 8.68
N ARG A 141 9.88 0.83 9.52
CA ARG A 141 10.06 -0.59 9.82
C ARG A 141 8.83 -1.21 10.52
N SER A 142 8.12 -0.41 11.32
CA SER A 142 6.89 -0.86 12.00
C SER A 142 5.79 -1.20 11.00
N VAL A 143 5.66 -0.45 9.90
CA VAL A 143 4.67 -0.75 8.85
C VAL A 143 4.97 -2.09 8.18
N ALA A 144 6.24 -2.35 7.84
CA ALA A 144 6.60 -3.63 7.25
C ALA A 144 6.32 -4.82 8.19
N ARG A 145 6.71 -4.69 9.47
CA ARG A 145 6.46 -5.72 10.50
C ARG A 145 4.97 -5.95 10.74
N LEU A 146 4.17 -4.89 10.72
CA LEU A 146 2.72 -4.96 10.81
C LEU A 146 2.14 -5.80 9.67
N ILE A 147 2.52 -5.48 8.43
CA ILE A 147 2.04 -6.21 7.25
C ILE A 147 2.43 -7.68 7.30
N GLN A 148 3.68 -7.98 7.66
CA GLN A 148 4.15 -9.36 7.79
C GLN A 148 3.41 -10.13 8.87
N ARG A 149 3.18 -9.50 10.03
CA ARG A 149 2.42 -10.10 11.15
C ARG A 149 1.01 -10.50 10.71
N TYR A 150 0.28 -9.59 10.05
CA TYR A 150 -1.09 -9.90 9.65
C TYR A 150 -1.16 -10.83 8.44
N ALA A 151 -0.19 -10.78 7.52
CA ALA A 151 -0.07 -11.75 6.44
C ALA A 151 0.07 -13.18 7.02
N GLN A 152 0.97 -13.36 7.99
CA GLN A 152 1.14 -14.64 8.67
C GLN A 152 -0.15 -15.10 9.37
N LYS A 153 -0.86 -14.19 10.05
CA LYS A 153 -2.13 -14.51 10.73
C LYS A 153 -3.21 -15.04 9.79
N VAL A 154 -3.19 -14.66 8.51
CA VAL A 154 -4.18 -15.13 7.52
C VAL A 154 -3.64 -16.27 6.64
N GLY A 155 -2.51 -16.87 7.01
CA GLY A 155 -1.91 -18.01 6.31
C GLY A 155 -1.09 -17.65 5.07
N LEU A 156 -0.71 -16.38 4.90
CA LEU A 156 0.15 -15.93 3.81
C LEU A 156 1.62 -15.93 4.23
N ASP A 157 2.54 -16.15 3.29
CA ASP A 157 3.99 -16.13 3.54
C ASP A 157 4.48 -14.69 3.88
N PRO A 158 4.83 -14.37 5.14
CA PRO A 158 5.27 -13.03 5.52
C PRO A 158 6.56 -12.59 4.83
N ALA A 159 7.40 -13.52 4.35
CA ALA A 159 8.60 -13.18 3.59
C ALA A 159 8.27 -12.60 2.21
N ALA A 160 7.10 -12.92 1.65
CA ALA A 160 6.62 -12.36 0.39
C ALA A 160 6.04 -10.94 0.52
N PHE A 161 5.69 -10.49 1.73
CA PHE A 161 4.99 -9.21 1.93
C PHE A 161 5.80 -8.15 2.68
N GLY A 162 5.40 -6.89 2.52
CA GLY A 162 5.96 -5.74 3.21
C GLY A 162 5.20 -4.46 2.85
N ALA A 163 5.67 -3.30 3.29
CA ALA A 163 4.92 -2.05 3.08
C ALA A 163 4.69 -1.70 1.59
N HIS A 164 5.61 -2.09 0.69
CA HIS A 164 5.41 -1.86 -0.75
C HIS A 164 4.25 -2.68 -1.33
N SER A 165 3.89 -3.79 -0.68
CA SER A 165 2.80 -4.67 -1.09
C SER A 165 1.43 -4.02 -1.09
N LEU A 166 1.22 -2.99 -0.26
CA LEU A 166 -0.04 -2.22 -0.25
C LEU A 166 -0.19 -1.39 -1.52
N ARG A 167 0.89 -0.70 -1.91
CA ARG A 167 0.90 0.13 -3.11
C ARG A 167 0.83 -0.70 -4.38
N SER A 168 1.58 -1.80 -4.47
CA SER A 168 1.43 -2.72 -5.60
C SER A 168 0.06 -3.39 -5.61
N GLY A 169 -0.49 -3.69 -4.43
CA GLY A 169 -1.89 -4.11 -4.23
C GLY A 169 -2.89 -3.19 -4.91
N PHE A 170 -2.85 -1.89 -4.58
CA PHE A 170 -3.71 -0.90 -5.22
C PHE A 170 -3.56 -0.89 -6.75
N LEU A 171 -2.33 -0.91 -7.26
CA LEU A 171 -2.09 -0.86 -8.70
C LEU A 171 -2.61 -2.11 -9.42
N THR A 172 -2.46 -3.29 -8.81
CA THR A 172 -3.04 -4.54 -9.33
C THR A 172 -4.56 -4.50 -9.31
N GLU A 173 -5.18 -4.06 -8.20
CA GLU A 173 -6.65 -3.96 -8.10
C GLU A 173 -7.23 -2.96 -9.09
N ALA A 174 -6.60 -1.78 -9.22
CA ALA A 174 -7.03 -0.77 -10.18
C ALA A 174 -6.92 -1.26 -11.62
N ALA A 175 -5.83 -1.96 -11.97
CA ALA A 175 -5.67 -2.55 -13.29
C ALA A 175 -6.75 -3.62 -13.58
N LYS A 176 -7.01 -4.53 -12.62
CA LYS A 176 -8.07 -5.54 -12.72
C LYS A 176 -9.47 -4.94 -12.83
N ALA A 177 -9.69 -3.77 -12.23
CA ALA A 177 -10.94 -3.02 -12.34
C ALA A 177 -11.05 -2.20 -13.64
N GLY A 178 -10.07 -2.30 -14.55
CA GLY A 178 -10.08 -1.57 -15.82
C GLY A 178 -9.82 -0.06 -15.68
N ALA A 179 -9.20 0.38 -14.58
CA ALA A 179 -8.89 1.79 -14.39
C ALA A 179 -7.91 2.29 -15.46
N SER A 180 -8.15 3.49 -15.99
CA SER A 180 -7.25 4.11 -16.96
C SER A 180 -5.90 4.48 -16.31
N LEU A 181 -4.83 4.47 -17.11
CA LEU A 181 -3.49 4.85 -16.64
C LEU A 181 -3.46 6.23 -15.96
N PRO A 182 -4.13 7.30 -16.47
CA PRO A 182 -4.19 8.59 -15.78
C PRO A 182 -4.82 8.49 -14.39
N LYS A 183 -5.91 7.71 -14.23
CA LYS A 183 -6.56 7.52 -12.92
C LYS A 183 -5.69 6.73 -11.95
N MET A 184 -4.96 5.74 -12.44
CA MET A 184 -3.96 5.03 -11.64
C MET A 184 -2.80 5.95 -11.23
N GLN A 185 -2.37 6.88 -12.09
CA GLN A 185 -1.34 7.87 -11.77
C GLN A 185 -1.81 8.92 -10.78
N GLU A 186 -3.06 9.37 -10.85
CA GLU A 186 -3.64 10.36 -9.94
C GLU A 186 -3.52 9.91 -8.47
N VAL A 187 -3.88 8.66 -8.18
CA VAL A 187 -3.81 8.12 -6.81
C VAL A 187 -2.40 7.64 -6.46
N SER A 188 -1.76 6.87 -7.35
CA SER A 188 -0.45 6.30 -7.02
C SER A 188 0.65 7.34 -7.08
N ARG A 189 0.55 8.40 -7.88
CA ARG A 189 1.65 9.34 -8.12
C ARG A 189 2.88 8.64 -8.73
N GLN A 190 2.64 7.61 -9.56
CA GLN A 190 3.73 6.99 -10.32
C GLN A 190 4.14 7.90 -11.47
N LYS A 191 5.45 8.21 -11.54
CA LYS A 191 5.99 9.06 -12.61
C LYS A 191 6.06 8.34 -13.96
N LYS A 192 6.49 7.08 -13.94
CA LYS A 192 6.75 6.30 -15.15
C LYS A 192 5.52 5.46 -15.50
N VAL A 193 4.88 5.80 -16.61
CA VAL A 193 3.70 5.09 -17.13
C VAL A 193 4.05 3.62 -17.46
N GLU A 194 5.28 3.35 -17.86
CA GLU A 194 5.78 2.01 -18.19
C GLU A 194 5.66 1.04 -17.01
N VAL A 195 5.78 1.55 -15.78
CA VAL A 195 5.59 0.75 -14.56
C VAL A 195 4.13 0.34 -14.42
N LEU A 196 3.19 1.23 -14.74
CA LEU A 196 1.76 0.97 -14.66
C LEU A 196 1.30 0.02 -15.77
N LEU A 197 1.86 0.15 -16.97
CA LEU A 197 1.64 -0.78 -18.08
C LEU A 197 2.02 -2.22 -17.73
N GLY A 198 2.96 -2.43 -16.79
CA GLY A 198 3.24 -3.76 -16.26
C GLY A 198 2.04 -4.36 -15.53
N TYR A 199 1.40 -3.59 -14.63
CA TYR A 199 0.22 -4.04 -13.90
C TYR A 199 -0.98 -4.29 -14.81
N VAL A 200 -1.20 -3.45 -15.82
CA VAL A 200 -2.29 -3.63 -16.79
C VAL A 200 -2.07 -4.88 -17.63
N ARG A 201 -0.85 -5.11 -18.13
CA ARG A 201 -0.51 -6.33 -18.88
C ARG A 201 -0.67 -7.58 -18.04
N ASP A 202 -0.21 -7.55 -16.79
CA ASP A 202 -0.34 -8.68 -15.86
C ASP A 202 -1.82 -8.99 -15.54
N ALA A 203 -2.67 -7.97 -15.44
CA ALA A 203 -4.12 -8.15 -15.22
C ALA A 203 -4.84 -8.73 -16.44
N ALA A 204 -4.42 -8.33 -17.65
CA ALA A 204 -5.02 -8.76 -18.92
C ALA A 204 -4.37 -10.01 -19.54
N LEU A 205 -3.52 -10.76 -18.81
CA LEU A 205 -2.78 -11.91 -19.37
C LEU A 205 -3.66 -12.95 -20.10
N PHE A 206 -4.89 -13.10 -19.65
CA PHE A 206 -5.87 -14.02 -20.23
C PHE A 206 -7.05 -13.31 -20.91
N GLU A 207 -7.14 -11.99 -20.82
CA GLU A 207 -8.22 -11.21 -21.43
C GLU A 207 -7.79 -10.71 -22.81
N ASN A 208 -8.64 -10.86 -23.83
CA ASN A 208 -8.32 -10.54 -25.22
C ASN A 208 -7.03 -11.22 -25.70
N HIS A 209 -6.81 -12.45 -25.24
CA HIS A 209 -5.61 -13.20 -25.58
C HIS A 209 -5.54 -13.36 -27.11
N ALA A 210 -4.37 -13.13 -27.71
CA ALA A 210 -4.22 -13.20 -29.17
C ALA A 210 -4.65 -14.56 -29.75
N GLY A 211 -4.58 -15.61 -28.94
CA GLY A 211 -5.04 -16.97 -29.24
C GLY A 211 -6.51 -17.27 -28.94
N GLU A 212 -7.28 -16.37 -28.33
CA GLU A 212 -8.67 -16.63 -27.88
C GLU A 212 -9.60 -17.11 -28.99
N ARG A 213 -9.32 -16.74 -30.25
CA ARG A 213 -10.14 -17.12 -31.42
C ARG A 213 -9.66 -18.40 -32.13
N PHE A 214 -8.53 -19.00 -31.75
CA PHE A 214 -7.96 -20.15 -32.43
C PHE A 214 -7.34 -21.23 -31.52
N LEU A 215 -7.31 -21.00 -30.20
CA LEU A 215 -7.08 -22.01 -29.17
C LEU A 215 -8.43 -22.56 -28.71
#